data_AF-A0A4Q3A7K5-F1
#
_entry.id   AF-A0A4Q3A7K5-F1
#
_cell.length_a   1.000
_cell.length_b   1.000
_cell.length_c   1.000
_cell.angle_alpha   90.00
_cell.angle_beta   90.00
_cell.angle_gamma   90.00
#
_symmetry.space_group_name_H-M   'P 1'
#
loop_
_entity.id
_entity.type
_entity.pdbx_description
1 polymer ?
#
loop_
_entity_poly.entity_id
_entity_poly.type
_entity_poly.pdbx_seq_one_letter_code
_entity_poly.pdbx_strand_id
1 'polypeptide(L)'
;PNTAPFICRRLIQRLVTANPSPAYVYRSASAFTASGGNFPATFKAILLDPEARDPANALASHGFGKKREPLVRHLAFLRAFDGKTRLPLSDLVAFGYPQEEFAKFPVETTRIRYWNTDARLSQSPQSAPSVFNWFSPDYVPAGILAINNLTSPELQLTDENSYAGEINLNYEGIFWKILTERLPGQDLFFPNPQGAEHLGIDFGPLEACYLAVVDTNGDGSFTSQDIDTFNQSAAITAASEAVIDHIDFLLCAGALKARYGNTPDQPRRVIIDTVSSIQSEGDGIDYAPFQASYMRSRICNALWLVMSSPDAAVQK
;
A
#
# COMPACT_ATOMS: atom_id res chain seq x y z
N PRO A 1 0.64 23.71 -32.90
CA PRO A 1 0.14 23.67 -31.49
C PRO A 1 0.76 22.49 -30.72
N ASN A 2 1.60 22.77 -29.72
CA ASN A 2 2.31 21.78 -28.90
C ASN A 2 1.57 21.37 -27.61
N THR A 3 0.39 21.95 -27.35
CA THR A 3 -0.40 21.74 -26.14
C THR A 3 -0.80 20.29 -25.92
N ALA A 4 -1.30 19.60 -26.94
CA ALA A 4 -1.80 18.23 -26.80
C ALA A 4 -0.69 17.23 -26.43
N PRO A 5 0.46 17.18 -27.13
CA PRO A 5 1.59 16.35 -26.69
C PRO A 5 2.12 16.71 -25.30
N PHE A 6 2.18 18.01 -24.96
CA PHE A 6 2.66 18.47 -23.66
C PHE A 6 1.77 17.97 -22.51
N ILE A 7 0.45 18.18 -22.59
CA ILE A 7 -0.50 17.74 -21.57
C ILE A 7 -0.50 16.20 -21.48
N CYS A 8 -0.60 15.51 -22.62
CA CYS A 8 -0.67 14.05 -22.62
C CYS A 8 0.57 13.40 -22.00
N ARG A 9 1.78 13.92 -22.29
CA ARG A 9 3.02 13.42 -21.66
C ARG A 9 2.95 13.51 -20.14
N ARG A 10 2.49 14.64 -19.58
CA ARG A 10 2.37 14.83 -18.12
C ARG A 10 1.31 13.93 -17.51
N LEU A 11 0.17 13.75 -18.18
CA LEU A 11 -0.88 12.84 -17.71
C LEU A 11 -0.39 11.39 -17.68
N ILE A 12 0.32 10.94 -18.72
CA ILE A 12 0.88 9.59 -18.75
C ILE A 12 1.90 9.39 -17.62
N GLN A 13 2.78 10.36 -17.37
CA GLN A 13 3.72 10.34 -16.23
C GLN A 13 3.00 10.21 -14.89
N ARG A 14 1.88 10.91 -14.71
CA ARG A 14 1.09 10.85 -13.47
C ARG A 14 0.28 9.57 -13.32
N LEU A 15 -0.13 8.92 -14.42
CA LEU A 15 -1.05 7.78 -14.35
C LEU A 15 -0.37 6.42 -14.55
N VAL A 16 0.63 6.31 -15.42
CA VAL A 16 1.13 5.02 -15.93
C VAL A 16 2.64 4.87 -15.74
N THR A 17 3.45 5.65 -16.46
CA THR A 17 4.91 5.46 -16.51
C THR A 17 5.66 6.77 -16.62
N ALA A 18 6.83 6.86 -15.97
CA ALA A 18 7.68 8.04 -16.01
C ALA A 18 8.28 8.29 -17.41
N ASN A 19 8.46 7.24 -18.21
CA ASN A 19 9.16 7.28 -19.50
C ASN A 19 8.29 6.75 -20.65
N PRO A 20 7.22 7.47 -21.04
CA PRO A 20 6.37 7.03 -22.14
C PRO A 20 7.07 7.13 -23.49
N SER A 21 6.82 6.17 -24.38
CA SER A 21 7.35 6.22 -25.73
C SER A 21 6.78 7.41 -26.53
N PRO A 22 7.51 7.93 -27.53
CA PRO A 22 6.98 8.95 -28.43
C PRO A 22 5.70 8.52 -29.14
N ALA A 23 5.56 7.23 -29.46
CA ALA A 23 4.38 6.68 -30.12
C ALA A 23 3.15 6.70 -29.20
N TYR A 24 3.33 6.42 -27.90
CA TYR A 24 2.26 6.49 -26.92
C TYR A 24 1.79 7.93 -26.67
N VAL A 25 2.73 8.87 -26.55
CA VAL A 25 2.40 10.30 -26.45
C VAL A 25 1.63 10.76 -27.70
N TYR A 26 2.04 10.30 -28.89
CA TYR A 26 1.36 10.63 -30.14
C TYR A 26 -0.09 10.12 -30.15
N ARG A 27 -0.34 8.85 -29.84
CA ARG A 27 -1.70 8.27 -29.81
C ARG A 27 -2.62 9.01 -28.83
N SER A 28 -2.10 9.30 -27.64
CA SER A 28 -2.84 10.05 -26.62
C SER A 28 -3.13 11.49 -27.06
N ALA A 29 -2.16 12.18 -27.67
CA ALA A 29 -2.32 13.53 -28.19
C ALA A 29 -3.35 13.57 -29.34
N SER A 30 -3.33 12.58 -30.24
CA SER A 30 -4.33 12.45 -31.31
C SER A 30 -5.74 12.30 -30.74
N ALA A 31 -5.93 11.50 -29.70
CA ALA A 31 -7.23 11.36 -29.02
C ALA A 31 -7.67 12.66 -28.34
N PHE A 32 -6.74 13.37 -27.71
CA PHE A 32 -7.02 14.68 -27.11
C PHE A 32 -7.48 15.69 -28.17
N THR A 33 -6.77 15.79 -29.30
CA THR A 33 -7.12 16.72 -30.38
C THR A 33 -8.44 16.33 -31.07
N ALA A 34 -8.64 15.04 -31.37
CA ALA A 34 -9.85 14.55 -32.02
C ALA A 34 -11.12 14.77 -31.17
N SER A 35 -10.97 14.73 -29.85
CA SER A 35 -12.08 14.95 -28.91
C SER A 35 -12.28 16.42 -28.51
N GLY A 36 -11.49 17.35 -29.05
CA GLY A 36 -11.53 18.76 -28.67
C GLY A 36 -11.06 19.04 -27.23
N GLY A 37 -10.21 18.18 -26.67
CA GLY A 37 -9.68 18.31 -25.30
C GLY A 37 -10.54 17.63 -24.22
N ASN A 38 -11.36 16.64 -24.59
CA ASN A 38 -12.18 15.90 -23.64
C ASN A 38 -11.31 14.97 -22.78
N PHE A 39 -11.22 15.27 -21.47
CA PHE A 39 -10.40 14.47 -20.54
C PHE A 39 -10.86 13.03 -20.37
N PRO A 40 -12.16 12.71 -20.20
CA PRO A 40 -12.62 11.33 -20.19
C PRO A 40 -12.15 10.49 -21.39
N ALA A 41 -12.25 11.03 -22.61
CA ALA A 41 -11.76 10.35 -23.81
C ALA A 41 -10.22 10.20 -23.80
N THR A 42 -9.51 11.23 -23.33
CA THR A 42 -8.05 11.23 -23.22
C THR A 42 -7.54 10.22 -22.18
N PHE A 43 -8.15 10.18 -20.99
CA PHE A 43 -7.82 9.21 -19.95
C PHE A 43 -8.10 7.78 -20.40
N LYS A 44 -9.21 7.56 -21.12
CA LYS A 44 -9.49 6.26 -21.72
C LYS A 44 -8.40 5.85 -22.70
N ALA A 45 -7.96 6.76 -23.57
CA ALA A 45 -6.89 6.49 -24.53
C ALA A 45 -5.56 6.17 -23.82
N ILE A 46 -5.23 6.90 -22.76
CA ILE A 46 -4.03 6.67 -21.92
C ILE A 46 -4.11 5.30 -21.24
N LEU A 47 -5.14 5.06 -20.43
CA LEU A 47 -5.22 3.84 -19.59
C LEU A 47 -5.48 2.55 -20.38
N LEU A 48 -5.98 2.66 -21.63
CA LEU A 48 -6.23 1.53 -22.51
C LEU A 48 -5.20 1.39 -23.64
N ASP A 49 -4.14 2.18 -23.61
CA ASP A 49 -3.08 2.08 -24.60
C ASP A 49 -2.36 0.72 -24.51
N PRO A 50 -1.97 0.10 -25.64
CA PRO A 50 -1.21 -1.15 -25.63
C PRO A 50 0.07 -1.07 -24.79
N GLU A 51 0.77 0.06 -24.78
CA GLU A 51 1.97 0.25 -23.97
C GLU A 51 1.65 0.22 -22.47
N ALA A 52 0.48 0.72 -22.06
CA ALA A 52 0.03 0.74 -20.67
C ALA A 52 -0.52 -0.61 -20.18
N ARG A 53 -1.03 -1.46 -21.08
CA ARG A 53 -1.73 -2.71 -20.72
C ARG A 53 -0.95 -3.99 -20.98
N ASP A 54 0.16 -3.92 -21.70
CA ASP A 54 0.95 -5.10 -22.04
C ASP A 54 1.84 -5.56 -20.87
N PRO A 55 1.57 -6.72 -20.24
CA PRO A 55 2.36 -7.22 -19.13
C PRO A 55 3.80 -7.57 -19.55
N ALA A 56 4.04 -7.87 -20.84
CA ALA A 56 5.40 -8.11 -21.33
C ALA A 56 6.25 -6.84 -21.24
N ASN A 57 5.67 -5.67 -21.48
CA ASN A 57 6.38 -4.39 -21.32
C ASN A 57 6.72 -4.11 -19.84
N ALA A 58 5.81 -4.41 -18.92
CA ALA A 58 6.03 -4.26 -17.48
C ALA A 58 7.17 -5.13 -16.93
N LEU A 59 7.39 -6.30 -17.53
CA LEU A 59 8.40 -7.26 -17.10
C LEU A 59 9.74 -7.11 -17.83
N ALA A 60 9.73 -6.77 -19.13
CA ALA A 60 10.91 -6.76 -19.98
C ALA A 60 11.54 -5.38 -20.18
N SER A 61 10.79 -4.28 -20.06
CA SER A 61 11.32 -2.93 -20.30
C SER A 61 11.90 -2.31 -19.02
N HIS A 62 13.21 -2.07 -19.02
CA HIS A 62 13.93 -1.43 -17.90
C HIS A 62 13.49 0.02 -17.62
N GLY A 63 12.81 0.67 -18.57
CA GLY A 63 12.33 2.05 -18.43
C GLY A 63 10.84 2.19 -18.13
N PHE A 64 10.08 1.08 -18.15
CA PHE A 64 8.63 1.11 -17.98
C PHE A 64 8.21 1.07 -16.51
N GLY A 65 7.06 1.68 -16.23
CA GLY A 65 6.58 1.93 -14.88
C GLY A 65 7.14 3.23 -14.30
N LYS A 66 7.02 3.37 -12.98
CA LYS A 66 7.52 4.51 -12.22
C LYS A 66 7.65 4.17 -10.75
N LYS A 67 8.42 4.97 -10.01
CA LYS A 67 8.36 4.91 -8.55
C LYS A 67 6.99 5.41 -8.09
N ARG A 68 6.38 4.72 -7.13
CA ARG A 68 5.13 5.16 -6.50
C ARG A 68 5.45 6.33 -5.57
N GLU A 69 4.63 7.38 -5.63
CA GLU A 69 4.74 8.50 -4.70
C GLU A 69 4.51 7.99 -3.26
N PRO A 70 5.27 8.45 -2.24
CA PRO A 70 5.16 7.95 -0.87
C PRO A 70 3.73 7.99 -0.32
N LEU A 71 3.02 9.10 -0.51
CA LEU A 71 1.63 9.23 -0.08
C LEU A 71 0.70 8.24 -0.82
N VAL A 72 0.93 8.03 -2.12
CA VAL A 72 0.15 7.08 -2.93
C VAL A 72 0.41 5.63 -2.50
N ARG A 73 1.64 5.29 -2.10
CA ARG A 73 1.98 3.96 -1.57
C ARG A 73 1.28 3.70 -0.24
N HIS A 74 1.29 4.69 0.66
CA HIS A 74 0.55 4.59 1.93
C HIS A 74 -0.96 4.42 1.68
N LEU A 75 -1.54 5.20 0.77
CA LEU A 75 -2.95 5.04 0.40
C LEU A 75 -3.27 3.72 -0.30
N ALA A 76 -2.33 3.15 -1.06
CA ALA A 76 -2.51 1.83 -1.67
C ALA A 76 -2.61 0.75 -0.59
N PHE A 77 -1.77 0.83 0.44
CA PHE A 77 -1.87 -0.02 1.62
C PHE A 77 -3.23 0.11 2.31
N LEU A 78 -3.67 1.33 2.61
CA LEU A 78 -4.98 1.55 3.24
C LEU A 78 -6.12 0.99 2.38
N ARG A 79 -6.07 1.16 1.05
CA ARG A 79 -7.09 0.60 0.16
C ARG A 79 -7.09 -0.92 0.09
N ALA A 80 -5.90 -1.53 0.12
CA ALA A 80 -5.77 -2.99 0.02
C ALA A 80 -6.42 -3.72 1.20
N PHE A 81 -6.48 -3.08 2.37
CA PHE A 81 -7.00 -3.66 3.61
C PHE A 81 -8.18 -2.87 4.19
N ASP A 82 -9.00 -2.29 3.31
CA ASP A 82 -10.26 -1.62 3.66
C ASP A 82 -10.14 -0.59 4.81
N GLY A 83 -9.10 0.23 4.73
CA GLY A 83 -8.78 1.29 5.68
C GLY A 83 -9.93 2.28 5.82
N LYS A 84 -10.63 2.24 6.95
CA LYS A 84 -11.81 3.05 7.24
C LYS A 84 -11.66 3.78 8.55
N THR A 85 -12.05 5.05 8.56
CA THR A 85 -12.19 5.79 9.81
C THR A 85 -13.43 5.29 10.56
N ARG A 86 -13.34 5.24 11.89
CA ARG A 86 -14.46 4.96 12.79
C ARG A 86 -14.87 6.20 13.57
N LEU A 87 -14.36 7.38 13.20
CA LEU A 87 -14.76 8.67 13.77
C LEU A 87 -16.01 9.16 13.05
N PRO A 88 -17.19 9.13 13.68
CA PRO A 88 -18.37 9.69 13.06
C PRO A 88 -18.22 11.22 12.97
N LEU A 89 -18.79 11.80 11.92
CA LEU A 89 -18.84 13.24 11.74
C LEU A 89 -19.70 13.91 12.83
N SER A 90 -20.68 13.18 13.38
CA SER A 90 -21.58 13.66 14.44
C SER A 90 -20.85 14.08 15.71
N ASP A 91 -19.68 13.49 16.00
CA ASP A 91 -18.87 13.86 17.16
C ASP A 91 -18.45 15.34 17.14
N LEU A 92 -18.37 15.95 15.95
CA LEU A 92 -18.00 17.36 15.81
C LEU A 92 -19.06 18.32 16.37
N VAL A 93 -20.31 17.88 16.50
CA VAL A 93 -21.38 18.72 17.08
C VAL A 93 -21.04 19.10 18.51
N ALA A 94 -20.43 18.19 19.28
CA ALA A 94 -19.94 18.47 20.63
C ALA A 94 -18.81 19.52 20.67
N PHE A 95 -18.12 19.73 19.54
CA PHE A 95 -17.06 20.72 19.38
C PHE A 95 -17.53 21.99 18.64
N GLY A 96 -18.84 22.21 18.55
CA GLY A 96 -19.41 23.43 17.97
C GLY A 96 -19.58 23.43 16.46
N TYR A 97 -19.48 22.28 15.79
CA TYR A 97 -19.80 22.18 14.37
C TYR A 97 -21.31 22.38 14.15
N PRO A 98 -21.73 23.30 13.26
CA PRO A 98 -23.13 23.61 13.07
C PRO A 98 -23.95 22.40 12.62
N GLN A 99 -25.07 22.15 13.30
CA GLN A 99 -25.93 21.00 12.99
C GLN A 99 -26.54 21.07 11.59
N GLU A 100 -26.77 22.28 11.07
CA GLU A 100 -27.25 22.52 9.70
C GLU A 100 -26.23 22.07 8.63
N GLU A 101 -24.93 22.21 8.92
CA GLU A 101 -23.86 21.73 8.03
C GLU A 101 -23.73 20.21 8.12
N PHE A 102 -23.85 19.64 9.32
CA PHE A 102 -23.85 18.19 9.51
C PHE A 102 -25.00 17.50 8.75
N ALA A 103 -26.19 18.11 8.75
CA ALA A 103 -27.37 17.59 8.06
C ALA A 103 -27.23 17.48 6.53
N LYS A 104 -26.20 18.09 5.93
CA LYS A 104 -25.90 17.97 4.49
C LYS A 104 -25.23 16.64 4.12
N PHE A 105 -24.69 15.92 5.11
CA PHE A 105 -23.99 14.66 4.90
C PHE A 105 -24.93 13.48 5.16
N PRO A 106 -24.76 12.34 4.44
CA PRO A 106 -25.47 11.11 4.76
C PRO A 106 -25.25 10.68 6.21
N VAL A 107 -26.25 9.98 6.78
CA VAL A 107 -26.13 9.34 8.09
C VAL A 107 -24.94 8.38 8.06
N GLU A 108 -24.23 8.25 9.19
CA GLU A 108 -23.00 7.44 9.33
C GLU A 108 -21.77 7.97 8.56
N THR A 109 -21.81 9.21 8.06
CA THR A 109 -20.61 9.82 7.48
C THR A 109 -19.50 9.87 8.53
N THR A 110 -18.34 9.32 8.16
CA THR A 110 -17.14 9.30 8.99
C THR A 110 -16.10 10.31 8.49
N ARG A 111 -15.18 10.73 9.36
CA ARG A 111 -14.11 11.69 9.04
C ARG A 111 -12.72 11.09 9.20
N ILE A 112 -11.83 11.30 8.24
CA ILE A 112 -10.41 10.94 8.38
C ILE A 112 -9.66 12.17 8.86
N ARG A 113 -8.92 12.04 9.98
CA ARG A 113 -7.95 13.03 10.40
C ARG A 113 -6.59 12.62 9.87
N TYR A 114 -6.05 13.39 8.94
CA TYR A 114 -4.71 13.18 8.42
C TYR A 114 -3.77 14.22 9.04
N TRP A 115 -2.68 13.78 9.66
CA TRP A 115 -1.70 14.69 10.24
C TRP A 115 -0.76 15.24 9.16
N ASN A 116 0.04 16.24 9.51
CA ASN A 116 1.16 16.63 8.66
C ASN A 116 2.13 15.44 8.54
N THR A 117 2.34 14.97 7.32
CA THR A 117 3.25 13.87 6.99
C THR A 117 4.51 14.33 6.27
N ASP A 118 4.78 15.63 6.17
CA ASP A 118 5.95 16.20 5.50
C ASP A 118 7.26 15.66 6.09
N ALA A 119 7.32 15.51 7.42
CA ALA A 119 8.49 14.98 8.11
C ALA A 119 8.78 13.49 7.83
N ARG A 120 7.80 12.74 7.29
CA ARG A 120 7.91 11.29 7.04
C ARG A 120 7.89 10.94 5.56
N LEU A 121 7.03 11.62 4.78
CA LEU A 121 6.75 11.32 3.38
C LEU A 121 7.14 12.46 2.43
N SER A 122 7.54 13.62 2.96
CA SER A 122 7.76 14.86 2.19
C SER A 122 6.54 15.28 1.35
N GLN A 123 5.37 14.75 1.72
CA GLN A 123 4.08 15.02 1.12
C GLN A 123 3.04 14.99 2.25
N SER A 124 2.09 15.92 2.21
CA SER A 124 0.90 15.91 3.08
C SER A 124 -0.35 16.13 2.22
N PRO A 125 -1.46 15.42 2.48
CA PRO A 125 -2.70 15.66 1.77
C PRO A 125 -3.09 17.13 1.78
N GLN A 126 -3.56 17.64 0.65
CA GLN A 126 -4.00 19.03 0.45
C GLN A 126 -2.91 20.10 0.59
N SER A 127 -1.64 19.72 0.81
CA SER A 127 -0.51 20.65 0.97
C SER A 127 0.47 20.58 -0.21
N ALA A 128 -0.05 20.47 -1.44
CA ALA A 128 0.81 20.49 -2.62
C ALA A 128 1.41 21.89 -2.80
N PRO A 129 2.75 22.02 -2.96
CA PRO A 129 3.41 23.32 -3.06
C PRO A 129 3.13 24.03 -4.38
N SER A 130 2.64 23.30 -5.40
CA SER A 130 2.29 23.84 -6.70
C SER A 130 1.17 23.03 -7.36
N VAL A 131 0.57 23.60 -8.41
CA VAL A 131 -0.39 22.89 -9.29
C VAL A 131 0.24 21.72 -10.06
N PHE A 132 1.57 21.62 -10.07
CA PHE A 132 2.32 20.56 -10.74
C PHE A 132 2.78 19.45 -9.78
N ASN A 133 2.21 19.40 -8.57
CA ASN A 133 2.52 18.47 -7.49
C ASN A 133 3.82 18.83 -6.71
N TRP A 134 4.34 17.87 -5.94
CA TRP A 134 5.53 18.02 -5.07
C TRP A 134 6.89 17.90 -5.80
N PHE A 135 6.92 17.55 -7.08
CA PHE A 135 8.15 17.30 -7.83
C PHE A 135 8.06 17.72 -9.29
N SER A 136 9.22 18.02 -9.86
CA SER A 136 9.39 18.43 -11.25
C SER A 136 9.17 17.25 -12.20
N PRO A 137 8.28 17.36 -13.20
CA PRO A 137 8.04 16.32 -14.19
C PRO A 137 9.24 15.92 -15.07
N ASP A 138 10.30 16.73 -15.07
CA ASP A 138 11.53 16.50 -15.85
C ASP A 138 12.72 16.17 -14.95
N TYR A 139 12.50 15.88 -13.67
CA TYR A 139 13.58 15.49 -12.77
C TYR A 139 14.21 14.16 -13.20
N VAL A 140 15.54 14.19 -13.29
CA VAL A 140 16.39 13.05 -13.62
C VAL A 140 17.37 12.84 -12.47
N PRO A 141 17.26 11.73 -11.72
CA PRO A 141 18.24 11.41 -10.69
C PRO A 141 19.60 11.06 -11.33
N ALA A 142 20.69 11.38 -10.63
CA ALA A 142 22.03 11.06 -11.10
C ALA A 142 22.27 9.55 -11.16
N GLY A 143 23.22 9.10 -11.99
CA GLY A 143 23.60 7.69 -12.12
C GLY A 143 23.00 7.01 -13.33
N ILE A 144 22.61 5.73 -13.19
CA ILE A 144 22.24 4.86 -14.32
C ILE A 144 21.02 5.37 -15.09
N LEU A 145 20.08 6.05 -14.43
CA LEU A 145 18.91 6.63 -15.08
C LEU A 145 19.30 7.80 -15.99
N ALA A 146 20.12 8.74 -15.51
CA ALA A 146 20.66 9.82 -16.32
C ALA A 146 21.49 9.32 -17.51
N ILE A 147 22.35 8.32 -17.30
CA ILE A 147 23.17 7.70 -18.36
C ILE A 147 22.29 7.10 -19.48
N ASN A 148 21.15 6.51 -19.10
CA ASN A 148 20.21 5.92 -20.05
C ASN A 148 19.12 6.90 -20.53
N ASN A 149 19.23 8.19 -20.22
CA ASN A 149 18.24 9.22 -20.55
C ASN A 149 16.82 8.91 -20.03
N LEU A 150 16.73 8.22 -18.89
CA LEU A 150 15.48 7.91 -18.21
C LEU A 150 15.18 8.96 -17.13
N THR A 151 13.95 9.43 -17.12
CA THR A 151 13.40 10.32 -16.10
C THR A 151 12.75 9.52 -14.97
N SER A 152 12.84 10.03 -13.75
CA SER A 152 12.06 9.51 -12.62
C SER A 152 11.68 10.66 -11.71
N PRO A 153 10.61 11.40 -12.07
CA PRO A 153 10.17 12.57 -11.33
C PRO A 153 9.92 12.30 -9.84
N GLU A 154 9.35 11.15 -9.52
CA GLU A 154 8.96 10.74 -8.16
C GLU A 154 10.17 10.51 -7.24
N LEU A 155 11.35 10.22 -7.80
CA LEU A 155 12.58 10.06 -7.02
C LEU A 155 13.09 11.39 -6.46
N GLN A 156 12.61 12.54 -6.93
CA GLN A 156 12.95 13.84 -6.33
C GLN A 156 12.52 13.94 -4.86
N LEU A 157 11.47 13.20 -4.48
CA LEU A 157 10.97 13.15 -3.10
C LEU A 157 11.63 12.07 -2.25
N THR A 158 12.49 11.25 -2.85
CA THR A 158 13.04 10.07 -2.17
C THR A 158 14.51 10.29 -1.92
N ASP A 159 14.82 10.53 -0.66
CA ASP A 159 16.16 10.50 -0.09
C ASP A 159 16.22 9.42 1.01
N GLU A 160 17.38 9.22 1.62
CA GLU A 160 17.57 8.19 2.64
C GLU A 160 16.68 8.42 3.86
N ASN A 161 16.42 9.69 4.20
CA ASN A 161 15.65 10.07 5.37
C ASN A 161 14.14 9.86 5.17
N SER A 162 13.59 10.29 4.03
CA SER A 162 12.20 10.08 3.64
C SER A 162 11.90 8.60 3.42
N TYR A 163 12.84 7.82 2.88
CA TYR A 163 12.66 6.37 2.75
C TYR A 163 12.58 5.68 4.13
N ALA A 164 13.48 6.02 5.07
CA ALA A 164 13.40 5.53 6.45
C ALA A 164 12.14 6.04 7.17
N GLY A 165 11.75 7.29 6.91
CA GLY A 165 10.52 7.90 7.43
C GLY A 165 9.26 7.19 6.96
N GLU A 166 9.22 6.75 5.70
CA GLU A 166 8.14 5.98 5.10
C GLU A 166 8.02 4.58 5.71
N ILE A 167 9.15 3.86 5.87
CA ILE A 167 9.18 2.55 6.55
C ILE A 167 8.66 2.68 7.98
N ASN A 168 9.09 3.72 8.69
CA ASN A 168 8.61 4.01 10.04
C ASN A 168 7.11 4.32 10.04
N LEU A 169 6.61 5.16 9.12
CA LEU A 169 5.17 5.45 9.05
C LEU A 169 4.34 4.18 8.83
N ASN A 170 4.81 3.27 7.97
CA ASN A 170 4.12 2.00 7.73
C ASN A 170 4.18 1.09 8.96
N TYR A 171 5.34 0.98 9.61
CA TYR A 171 5.48 0.26 10.88
C TYR A 171 4.50 0.80 11.94
N GLU A 172 4.46 2.11 12.10
CA GLU A 172 3.58 2.81 13.02
C GLU A 172 2.10 2.58 12.69
N GLY A 173 1.72 2.57 11.41
CA GLY A 173 0.36 2.26 10.97
C GLY A 173 -0.05 0.81 11.22
N ILE A 174 0.88 -0.14 11.12
CA ILE A 174 0.64 -1.58 11.26
C ILE A 174 0.66 -2.02 12.74
N PHE A 175 1.66 -1.60 13.50
CA PHE A 175 1.92 -2.10 14.86
C PHE A 175 1.38 -1.18 15.96
N TRP A 176 1.48 0.14 15.79
CA TRP A 176 1.14 1.11 16.83
C TRP A 176 -0.15 1.89 16.56
N LYS A 177 -0.71 1.78 15.35
CA LYS A 177 -1.80 2.61 14.83
C LYS A 177 -1.49 4.13 14.92
N ILE A 178 -0.23 4.60 14.87
CA ILE A 178 0.20 5.94 15.32
C ILE A 178 -0.34 7.20 14.58
N LEU A 179 -1.17 7.06 13.53
CA LEU A 179 -2.04 8.18 13.12
C LEU A 179 -3.18 8.45 14.14
N THR A 180 -3.25 7.65 15.22
CA THR A 180 -4.07 7.82 16.42
C THR A 180 -3.21 8.33 17.59
N GLU A 181 -3.13 9.64 17.79
CA GLU A 181 -3.03 10.10 19.18
C GLU A 181 -4.32 9.66 19.89
N ARG A 182 -4.15 8.84 20.92
CA ARG A 182 -5.18 8.30 21.82
C ARG A 182 -6.21 9.38 22.20
N LEU A 183 -7.50 9.07 22.03
CA LEU A 183 -8.49 9.53 23.00
C LEU A 183 -8.41 8.60 24.23
N PRO A 184 -8.63 9.09 25.46
CA PRO A 184 -8.56 8.24 26.65
C PRO A 184 -9.62 7.13 26.57
N GLY A 185 -9.19 5.86 26.59
CA GLY A 185 -10.08 4.68 26.62
C GLY A 185 -10.04 3.77 25.38
N GLN A 186 -8.95 2.97 25.26
CA GLN A 186 -8.87 1.53 24.89
C GLN A 186 -9.74 0.96 23.73
N ASP A 187 -9.29 0.10 22.78
CA ASP A 187 -8.19 -0.89 22.79
C ASP A 187 -7.84 -1.48 21.40
N LEU A 188 -6.72 -2.23 21.36
CA LEU A 188 -6.20 -2.98 20.20
C LEU A 188 -6.70 -4.43 20.10
N PHE A 189 -7.42 -4.98 21.10
CA PHE A 189 -7.91 -6.36 21.09
C PHE A 189 -9.20 -6.51 21.93
N PHE A 190 -10.34 -6.77 21.28
CA PHE A 190 -11.74 -6.92 21.78
C PHE A 190 -12.62 -5.65 21.76
N PRO A 191 -13.96 -5.80 21.61
CA PRO A 191 -14.86 -4.66 21.46
C PRO A 191 -15.18 -4.08 22.84
N ASN A 192 -14.87 -2.80 23.06
CA ASN A 192 -15.50 -2.01 24.12
C ASN A 192 -16.16 -0.76 23.49
N PRO A 193 -17.39 -0.37 23.89
CA PRO A 193 -18.29 0.43 23.05
C PRO A 193 -18.07 1.96 23.07
N GLN A 194 -16.91 2.49 23.48
CA GLN A 194 -16.80 3.89 23.92
C GLN A 194 -15.55 4.69 23.46
N GLY A 195 -14.77 4.25 22.47
CA GLY A 195 -13.62 5.01 21.97
C GLY A 195 -13.34 4.79 20.49
N ALA A 196 -13.67 5.76 19.63
CA ALA A 196 -13.59 5.62 18.17
C ALA A 196 -12.14 5.65 17.63
N GLU A 197 -11.74 4.63 16.86
CA GLU A 197 -10.46 4.58 16.15
C GLU A 197 -10.42 5.61 14.99
N HIS A 198 -9.28 6.30 14.79
CA HIS A 198 -9.15 7.25 13.67
C HIS A 198 -9.11 6.57 12.31
N LEU A 199 -8.48 5.38 12.24
CA LEU A 199 -8.30 4.61 11.03
C LEU A 199 -8.14 3.14 11.42
N GLY A 200 -9.18 2.35 11.19
CA GLY A 200 -9.17 0.89 11.32
C GLY A 200 -8.78 0.25 9.98
N ILE A 201 -8.10 -0.88 10.05
CA ILE A 201 -7.64 -1.68 8.91
C ILE A 201 -8.16 -3.10 9.12
N ASP A 202 -8.66 -3.74 8.06
CA ASP A 202 -9.18 -5.10 8.10
C ASP A 202 -8.09 -6.12 7.71
N PHE A 203 -7.63 -6.89 8.69
CA PHE A 203 -6.70 -8.00 8.48
C PHE A 203 -7.40 -9.34 8.28
N GLY A 204 -8.73 -9.40 8.33
CA GLY A 204 -9.51 -10.63 8.15
C GLY A 204 -9.13 -11.44 6.90
N PRO A 205 -8.92 -10.83 5.72
CA PRO A 205 -8.44 -11.55 4.55
C PRO A 205 -7.08 -12.23 4.74
N LEU A 206 -6.15 -11.60 5.47
CA LEU A 206 -4.84 -12.17 5.75
C LEU A 206 -4.92 -13.28 6.80
N GLU A 207 -5.75 -13.11 7.84
CA GLU A 207 -6.05 -14.16 8.81
C GLU A 207 -6.64 -15.39 8.11
N ALA A 208 -7.57 -15.19 7.17
CA ALA A 208 -8.15 -16.27 6.38
C ALA A 208 -7.12 -17.00 5.50
N CYS A 209 -6.17 -16.29 4.88
CA CYS A 209 -5.07 -16.91 4.15
C CYS A 209 -4.17 -17.78 5.05
N TYR A 210 -3.92 -17.34 6.28
CA TYR A 210 -3.13 -18.09 7.24
C TYR A 210 -3.89 -19.34 7.71
N LEU A 211 -5.15 -19.16 8.12
CA LEU A 211 -6.03 -20.23 8.59
C LEU A 211 -6.28 -21.27 7.52
N ALA A 212 -6.38 -20.91 6.24
CA ALA A 212 -6.52 -21.90 5.14
C ALA A 212 -5.42 -22.97 5.10
N VAL A 213 -4.29 -22.76 5.78
CA VAL A 213 -3.19 -23.73 5.90
C VAL A 213 -3.18 -24.44 7.26
N VAL A 214 -3.50 -23.73 8.35
CA VAL A 214 -3.33 -24.26 9.72
C VAL A 214 -4.63 -24.73 10.37
N ASP A 215 -5.79 -24.25 9.91
CA ASP A 215 -7.12 -24.64 10.39
C ASP A 215 -7.46 -26.02 9.83
N THR A 216 -7.37 -27.02 10.70
CA THR A 216 -7.61 -28.42 10.34
C THR A 216 -9.06 -28.83 10.45
N ASN A 217 -9.84 -28.13 11.26
CA ASN A 217 -11.24 -28.48 11.54
C ASN A 217 -12.23 -27.65 10.71
N GLY A 218 -11.76 -26.60 10.02
CA GLY A 218 -12.53 -25.75 9.12
C GLY A 218 -13.50 -24.82 9.84
N ASP A 219 -13.27 -24.52 11.12
CA ASP A 219 -14.14 -23.66 11.91
C ASP A 219 -13.85 -22.16 11.73
N GLY A 220 -12.81 -21.82 10.96
CA GLY A 220 -12.43 -20.44 10.64
C GLY A 220 -11.82 -19.71 11.83
N SER A 221 -11.37 -20.43 12.85
CA SER A 221 -10.76 -19.89 14.06
C SER A 221 -9.58 -20.73 14.51
N PHE A 222 -8.78 -20.19 15.42
CA PHE A 222 -7.70 -20.96 16.03
C PHE A 222 -8.22 -21.67 17.28
N THR A 223 -8.27 -23.01 17.26
CA THR A 223 -8.71 -23.79 18.43
C THR A 223 -7.62 -24.72 18.95
N SER A 224 -7.90 -25.40 20.07
CA SER A 224 -7.00 -26.42 20.61
C SER A 224 -6.80 -27.61 19.67
N GLN A 225 -7.63 -27.77 18.62
CA GLN A 225 -7.51 -28.85 17.64
C GLN A 225 -6.43 -28.56 16.58
N ASP A 226 -6.05 -27.30 16.40
CA ASP A 226 -5.12 -26.86 15.35
C ASP A 226 -3.67 -26.72 15.87
N ILE A 227 -3.47 -26.95 17.17
CA ILE A 227 -2.20 -26.69 17.87
C ILE A 227 -1.05 -27.55 17.36
N ASP A 228 -1.33 -28.81 17.04
CA ASP A 228 -0.33 -29.75 16.52
C ASP A 228 0.15 -29.35 15.14
N THR A 229 -0.73 -28.76 14.31
CA THR A 229 -0.38 -28.23 12.99
C THR A 229 0.36 -26.90 13.12
N PHE A 230 -0.07 -26.03 14.04
CA PHE A 230 0.57 -24.73 14.25
C PHE A 230 1.99 -24.81 14.80
N ASN A 231 2.30 -25.84 15.60
CA ASN A 231 3.64 -26.07 16.12
C ASN A 231 4.58 -26.69 15.08
N GLN A 232 4.08 -27.12 13.92
CA GLN A 232 4.92 -27.65 12.84
C GLN A 232 5.55 -26.51 12.03
N SER A 233 6.88 -26.48 12.01
CA SER A 233 7.65 -25.52 11.21
C SER A 233 7.23 -25.52 9.73
N ALA A 234 6.92 -26.67 9.13
CA ALA A 234 6.48 -26.76 7.74
C ALA A 234 5.14 -26.04 7.51
N ALA A 235 4.17 -26.19 8.42
CA ALA A 235 2.87 -25.53 8.33
C ALA A 235 2.99 -24.01 8.54
N ILE A 236 3.82 -23.56 9.50
CA ILE A 236 4.09 -22.13 9.71
C ILE A 236 4.69 -21.50 8.44
N THR A 237 5.67 -22.17 7.82
CA THR A 237 6.31 -21.68 6.60
C THR A 237 5.31 -21.61 5.44
N ALA A 238 4.49 -22.65 5.25
CA ALA A 238 3.46 -22.65 4.22
C ALA A 238 2.38 -21.57 4.44
N ALA A 239 1.94 -21.36 5.68
CA ALA A 239 0.97 -20.32 6.04
C ALA A 239 1.55 -18.91 5.83
N SER A 240 2.81 -18.70 6.22
CA SER A 240 3.54 -17.44 5.99
C SER A 240 3.70 -17.16 4.50
N GLU A 241 3.99 -18.19 3.69
CA GLU A 241 4.06 -18.07 2.24
C GLU A 241 2.70 -17.66 1.63
N ALA A 242 1.60 -18.27 2.06
CA ALA A 242 0.26 -17.92 1.59
C ALA A 242 -0.11 -16.46 1.89
N VAL A 243 0.21 -15.98 3.10
CA VAL A 243 0.00 -14.58 3.49
C VAL A 243 0.86 -13.63 2.64
N ILE A 244 2.14 -13.94 2.48
CA ILE A 244 3.08 -13.12 1.68
C ILE A 244 2.64 -13.06 0.22
N ASP A 245 2.15 -14.16 -0.35
CA ASP A 245 1.64 -14.20 -1.72
C ASP A 245 0.40 -13.33 -1.90
N HIS A 246 -0.49 -13.31 -0.92
CA HIS A 246 -1.66 -12.43 -0.93
C HIS A 246 -1.24 -10.94 -0.87
N ILE A 247 -0.28 -10.60 0.00
CA ILE A 247 0.22 -9.23 0.13
C ILE A 247 0.99 -8.79 -1.13
N ASP A 248 1.82 -9.68 -1.70
CA ASP A 248 2.53 -9.46 -2.96
C ASP A 248 1.55 -9.19 -4.10
N PHE A 249 0.48 -9.99 -4.22
CA PHE A 249 -0.58 -9.76 -5.20
C PHE A 249 -1.23 -8.38 -5.05
N LEU A 250 -1.60 -7.99 -3.83
CA LEU A 250 -2.31 -6.72 -3.58
C LEU A 250 -1.41 -5.49 -3.76
N LEU A 251 -0.18 -5.52 -3.27
CA LEU A 251 0.66 -4.32 -3.17
C LEU A 251 1.71 -4.22 -4.29
N CYS A 252 2.17 -5.35 -4.79
CA CYS A 252 3.27 -5.49 -5.75
C CYS A 252 2.85 -6.20 -7.06
N ALA A 253 1.56 -6.52 -7.22
CA ALA A 253 1.03 -7.25 -8.38
C ALA A 253 1.71 -8.62 -8.65
N GLY A 254 2.22 -9.29 -7.61
CA GLY A 254 2.89 -10.58 -7.73
C GLY A 254 4.36 -10.51 -8.20
N ALA A 255 4.92 -9.30 -8.30
CA ALA A 255 6.28 -9.09 -8.81
C ALA A 255 7.35 -9.71 -7.90
N LEU A 256 7.12 -9.74 -6.58
CA LEU A 256 8.09 -10.25 -5.62
C LEU A 256 8.29 -11.76 -5.84
N LYS A 257 7.20 -12.52 -5.97
CA LYS A 257 7.24 -13.96 -6.29
C LYS A 257 7.78 -14.22 -7.69
N ALA A 258 7.31 -13.49 -8.69
CA ALA A 258 7.73 -13.69 -10.08
C ALA A 258 9.24 -13.46 -10.28
N ARG A 259 9.84 -12.50 -9.57
CA ARG A 259 11.25 -12.17 -9.69
C ARG A 259 12.16 -13.10 -8.89
N TYR A 260 11.80 -13.38 -7.65
CA TYR A 260 12.72 -14.01 -6.68
C TYR A 260 12.40 -15.48 -6.40
N GLY A 261 11.16 -15.91 -6.62
CA GLY A 261 10.70 -17.25 -6.28
C GLY A 261 10.92 -17.56 -4.79
N ASN A 262 11.34 -18.80 -4.51
CA ASN A 262 11.69 -19.31 -3.17
C ASN A 262 13.18 -19.67 -3.04
N THR A 263 14.02 -19.14 -3.93
CA THR A 263 15.45 -19.47 -3.95
C THR A 263 16.12 -18.95 -2.67
N PRO A 264 17.05 -19.71 -2.05
CA PRO A 264 17.83 -19.25 -0.90
C PRO A 264 18.49 -17.88 -1.15
N ASP A 265 18.62 -17.09 -0.09
CA ASP A 265 19.22 -15.74 -0.06
C ASP A 265 18.53 -14.67 -0.92
N GLN A 266 17.44 -15.01 -1.61
CA GLN A 266 16.64 -14.01 -2.33
C GLN A 266 15.70 -13.25 -1.38
N PRO A 267 15.38 -11.98 -1.67
CA PRO A 267 14.56 -11.13 -0.79
C PRO A 267 13.25 -11.78 -0.33
N ARG A 268 12.49 -12.42 -1.24
CA ARG A 268 11.24 -13.10 -0.88
C ARG A 268 11.46 -14.23 0.12
N ARG A 269 12.51 -15.05 -0.07
CA ARG A 269 12.81 -16.16 0.82
C ARG A 269 13.25 -15.67 2.20
N VAL A 270 14.06 -14.62 2.27
CA VAL A 270 14.44 -13.98 3.54
C VAL A 270 13.23 -13.47 4.32
N ILE A 271 12.24 -12.89 3.64
CA ILE A 271 10.99 -12.45 4.28
C ILE A 271 10.23 -13.66 4.86
N ILE A 272 10.06 -14.74 4.07
CA ILE A 272 9.39 -15.97 4.52
C ILE A 272 10.11 -16.57 5.73
N ASP A 273 11.43 -16.67 5.68
CA ASP A 273 12.24 -17.23 6.77
C ASP A 273 12.14 -16.35 8.03
N THR A 274 12.21 -15.03 7.87
CA THR A 274 12.07 -14.09 8.99
C THR A 274 10.69 -14.22 9.64
N VAL A 275 9.61 -14.18 8.86
CA VAL A 275 8.23 -14.28 9.39
C VAL A 275 7.98 -15.64 10.03
N SER A 276 8.42 -16.74 9.40
CA SER A 276 8.21 -18.08 9.95
C SER A 276 9.05 -18.36 11.21
N SER A 277 10.18 -17.68 11.36
CA SER A 277 11.03 -17.77 12.54
C SER A 277 10.49 -17.03 13.77
N ILE A 278 9.44 -16.20 13.62
CA ILE A 278 8.77 -15.56 14.76
C ILE A 278 8.14 -16.68 15.61
N GLN A 279 8.83 -17.01 16.70
CA GLN A 279 8.45 -18.09 17.58
C GLN A 279 7.38 -17.67 18.58
N SER A 280 6.67 -18.67 19.08
CA SER A 280 5.96 -18.55 20.33
C SER A 280 6.96 -18.58 21.48
N GLU A 281 7.33 -17.43 22.04
CA GLU A 281 8.02 -17.42 23.33
C GLU A 281 7.01 -17.89 24.40
N GLY A 282 7.13 -19.13 24.85
CA GLY A 282 6.27 -19.67 25.89
C GLY A 282 6.84 -20.96 26.47
N ASP A 283 6.77 -21.10 27.78
CA ASP A 283 7.28 -22.19 28.64
C ASP A 283 6.64 -23.59 28.37
N GLY A 284 6.35 -23.94 27.11
CA GLY A 284 5.67 -25.18 26.72
C GLY A 284 4.17 -25.20 27.03
N ILE A 285 3.54 -24.03 27.24
CA ILE A 285 2.10 -23.93 27.49
C ILE A 285 1.37 -23.68 26.18
N ASP A 286 0.84 -24.77 25.63
CA ASP A 286 -0.04 -24.81 24.45
C ASP A 286 -1.42 -24.18 24.77
N TYR A 287 -1.54 -22.87 24.58
CA TYR A 287 -2.77 -22.11 24.84
C TYR A 287 -3.20 -21.26 23.64
N ALA A 288 -4.42 -21.51 23.14
CA ALA A 288 -4.94 -20.98 21.88
C ALA A 288 -4.91 -19.44 21.74
N PRO A 289 -5.25 -18.64 22.77
CA PRO A 289 -5.13 -17.18 22.70
C PRO A 289 -3.72 -16.64 22.46
N PHE A 290 -2.67 -17.30 22.98
CA PHE A 290 -1.29 -16.88 22.69
C PHE A 290 -0.92 -17.19 21.23
N GLN A 291 -1.37 -18.33 20.70
CA GLN A 291 -1.10 -18.72 19.31
C GLN A 291 -1.80 -17.82 18.28
N ALA A 292 -3.02 -17.37 18.55
CA ALA A 292 -3.68 -16.34 17.75
C ALA A 292 -2.89 -15.02 17.73
N SER A 293 -2.25 -14.64 18.85
CA SER A 293 -1.36 -13.48 18.91
C SER A 293 -0.12 -13.65 18.02
N TYR A 294 0.47 -14.85 18.00
CA TYR A 294 1.62 -15.15 17.14
C TYR A 294 1.27 -15.13 15.65
N MET A 295 0.12 -15.68 15.25
CA MET A 295 -0.38 -15.54 13.88
C MET A 295 -0.47 -14.07 13.47
N ARG A 296 -1.08 -13.24 14.32
CA ARG A 296 -1.23 -11.80 14.05
C ARG A 296 0.12 -11.09 13.95
N SER A 297 1.06 -11.40 14.85
CA SER A 297 2.42 -10.88 14.79
C SER A 297 3.11 -11.24 13.46
N ARG A 298 2.97 -12.48 13.00
CA ARG A 298 3.49 -12.94 11.71
C ARG A 298 2.88 -12.19 10.54
N ILE A 299 1.56 -12.01 10.53
CA ILE A 299 0.83 -11.25 9.50
C ILE A 299 1.31 -9.80 9.44
N CYS A 300 1.41 -9.12 10.58
CA CYS A 300 1.89 -7.74 10.66
C CYS A 300 3.34 -7.60 10.15
N ASN A 301 4.22 -8.52 10.55
CA ASN A 301 5.60 -8.54 10.09
C ASN A 301 5.72 -8.84 8.59
N ALA A 302 4.95 -9.79 8.07
CA ALA A 302 4.89 -10.10 6.64
C ALA A 302 4.50 -8.86 5.83
N LEU A 303 3.44 -8.18 6.26
CA LEU A 303 2.98 -6.95 5.63
C LEU A 303 4.03 -5.85 5.66
N TRP A 304 4.63 -5.57 6.82
CA TRP A 304 5.64 -4.52 6.95
C TRP A 304 6.89 -4.79 6.10
N LEU A 305 7.36 -6.04 6.07
CA LEU A 305 8.53 -6.44 5.28
C LEU A 305 8.26 -6.37 3.77
N VAL A 306 7.12 -6.88 3.30
CA VAL A 306 6.74 -6.77 1.88
C VAL A 306 6.56 -5.30 1.50
N MET A 307 5.91 -4.50 2.36
CA MET A 307 5.77 -3.06 2.15
C MET A 307 7.11 -2.32 2.14
N SER A 308 8.15 -2.81 2.79
CA SER A 308 9.48 -2.21 2.79
C SER A 308 10.36 -2.69 1.63
N SER A 309 9.88 -3.66 0.85
CA SER A 309 10.60 -4.18 -0.32
C SER A 309 10.65 -3.15 -1.46
N PRO A 310 11.69 -3.20 -2.34
CA PRO A 310 11.75 -2.37 -3.53
C PRO A 310 10.58 -2.58 -4.49
N ASP A 311 10.04 -3.79 -4.59
CA ASP A 311 8.92 -4.11 -5.49
C ASP A 311 7.63 -3.40 -5.07
N ALA A 312 7.42 -3.19 -3.76
CA ALA A 312 6.29 -2.39 -3.28
C ALA A 312 6.44 -0.89 -3.57
N ALA A 313 7.66 -0.41 -3.86
CA ALA A 313 7.95 0.98 -4.16
C ALA A 313 7.76 1.32 -5.65
N VAL A 314 7.67 0.32 -6.53
CA VAL A 314 7.57 0.51 -7.98
C VAL A 314 6.16 0.18 -8.45
N GLN A 315 5.56 1.11 -9.19
CA GLN A 315 4.35 0.88 -9.95
C GLN A 315 4.73 0.44 -11.36
N LYS A 316 4.25 -0.72 -11.77
CA LYS A 316 4.38 -1.27 -13.12
C LYS A 316 3.02 -1.37 -13.78
#